data_AF-A0A2Z6AKZ9-F1
#
_entry.id   AF-A0A2Z6AKZ9-F1
#
_cell.length_a   1.000
_cell.length_b   1.000
_cell.length_c   1.000
_cell.angle_alpha   90.00
_cell.angle_beta   90.00
_cell.angle_gamma   90.00
#
_symmetry.space_group_name_H-M   'P 1'
#
loop_
_entity.id
_entity.type
_entity.pdbx_description
1 polymer ?
#
loop_
_entity_poly.entity_id
_entity_poly.type
_entity_poly.pdbx_seq_one_letter_code
_entity_poly.pdbx_strand_id
1 'polypeptide(L)'
;MSLYEKFEDAVVIVLSGIIAIVVIAAVWSLLREVVTSLVLGALDPLDFSTFQAVFGMIFTVVIALEFKRSLLVAADRGFGILQVRTIILIALLAIVRKFIILDLADTSAAKVAALSGAVLALGAVFWLVRDQDRQERLEQLQE
;
A
#
# COMPACT_ATOMS: atom_id res chain seq x y z
N MET A 1 28.69 0.96 17.35
CA MET A 1 27.58 1.65 16.67
C MET A 1 28.08 2.97 16.11
N SER A 2 28.15 3.06 14.79
CA SER A 2 28.47 4.27 14.03
C SER A 2 27.44 5.38 14.32
N LEU A 3 27.81 6.66 14.16
CA LEU A 3 26.84 7.77 14.26
C LEU A 3 25.71 7.65 13.23
N TYR A 4 26.01 7.05 12.08
CA TYR A 4 25.07 6.79 11.00
C TYR A 4 23.98 5.78 11.43
N GLU A 5 24.38 4.65 12.03
CA GLU A 5 23.45 3.63 12.54
C GLU A 5 22.52 4.19 13.62
N LYS A 6 23.03 5.03 14.52
CA LYS A 6 22.20 5.68 15.56
C LYS A 6 21.15 6.63 14.97
N PHE A 7 21.51 7.33 13.88
CA PHE A 7 20.57 8.17 13.15
C PHE A 7 19.49 7.33 12.46
N GLU A 8 19.89 6.22 11.82
CA GLU A 8 18.97 5.27 11.20
C GLU A 8 17.95 4.70 12.19
N ASP A 9 18.43 4.19 13.34
CA ASP A 9 17.55 3.65 14.40
C ASP A 9 16.57 4.72 14.91
N ALA A 10 17.04 5.94 15.12
CA ALA A 10 16.18 7.05 15.56
C ALA A 10 15.07 7.34 14.53
N VAL A 11 15.41 7.37 13.24
CA VAL A 11 14.44 7.59 12.17
C VAL A 11 13.42 6.45 12.11
N VAL A 12 13.87 5.19 12.20
CA VAL A 12 12.96 4.02 12.19
C VAL A 12 12.00 4.06 13.38
N ILE A 13 12.47 4.41 14.58
CA ILE A 13 11.63 4.54 15.77
C ILE A 13 10.57 5.63 15.57
N VAL A 14 10.97 6.81 15.09
CA VAL A 14 10.05 7.94 14.85
C VAL A 14 9.01 7.58 13.80
N LEU A 15 9.44 7.02 12.66
CA LEU A 15 8.53 6.59 11.59
C LEU A 15 7.57 5.50 12.07
N SER A 16 8.05 4.52 12.83
CA SER A 16 7.23 3.46 13.42
C SER A 16 6.15 4.02 14.36
N GLY A 17 6.50 5.02 15.18
CA GLY A 17 5.55 5.73 16.03
C GLY A 17 4.47 6.47 15.23
N ILE A 18 4.88 7.22 14.20
CA ILE A 18 3.97 7.96 13.33
C ILE A 18 3.00 7.00 12.63
N ILE A 19 3.50 5.91 12.05
CA ILE A 19 2.66 4.93 11.36
C ILE A 19 1.67 4.27 12.34
N ALA A 20 2.09 3.96 13.56
CA ALA A 20 1.19 3.40 14.57
C ALA A 20 0.01 4.35 14.88
N ILE A 21 0.27 5.65 15.04
CA ILE A 21 -0.77 6.67 15.26
C ILE A 21 -1.72 6.73 14.06
N VAL A 22 -1.18 6.75 12.83
CA VAL A 22 -1.98 6.77 11.59
C VAL A 22 -2.87 5.54 11.48
N VAL A 23 -2.35 4.35 11.78
CA VAL A 23 -3.13 3.10 11.76
C VAL A 23 -4.28 3.16 12.75
N ILE A 24 -4.04 3.60 13.99
CA ILE A 24 -5.09 3.71 15.02
C ILE A 24 -6.18 4.70 14.55
N ALA A 25 -5.78 5.87 14.04
CA ALA A 25 -6.72 6.87 13.54
C ALA A 25 -7.55 6.36 12.36
N ALA A 26 -6.92 5.65 11.41
CA ALA A 26 -7.58 5.09 10.24
C ALA A 26 -8.57 3.98 10.62
N VAL A 27 -8.20 3.07 11.52
CA VAL A 27 -9.09 2.02 12.03
C VAL A 27 -10.28 2.63 12.78
N TRP A 28 -10.04 3.65 13.61
CA TRP A 28 -11.10 4.37 14.29
C TRP A 28 -12.07 5.05 13.31
N SER A 29 -11.54 5.70 12.27
CA SER A 29 -12.37 6.31 11.22
C SER A 29 -13.21 5.27 10.48
N LEU A 30 -12.60 4.16 10.08
CA LEU A 30 -13.28 3.05 9.41
C LEU A 30 -14.39 2.46 10.27
N LEU A 31 -14.13 2.23 11.56
CA LEU A 31 -15.13 1.69 12.48
C LEU A 31 -16.33 2.63 12.62
N ARG A 32 -16.07 3.94 12.76
CA ARG A 32 -17.14 4.94 12.81
C ARG A 32 -17.98 4.91 11.54
N GLU A 33 -17.36 4.95 10.36
CA GLU A 33 -18.08 4.90 9.10
C GLU A 33 -18.95 3.65 8.98
N VAL A 34 -18.39 2.47 9.28
CA VAL A 34 -19.13 1.21 9.20
C VAL A 34 -20.34 1.24 10.14
N VAL A 35 -20.19 1.74 11.36
CA VAL A 35 -21.29 1.83 12.32
C VAL A 35 -22.33 2.88 11.89
N THR A 36 -21.91 4.08 11.46
CA THR A 36 -22.85 5.16 11.13
C THR A 36 -23.53 4.94 9.79
N SER A 37 -22.78 4.52 8.77
CA SER A 37 -23.24 4.49 7.38
C SER A 37 -23.81 3.13 6.99
N LEU A 38 -23.34 2.03 7.61
CA LEU A 38 -23.80 0.67 7.28
C LEU A 38 -24.77 0.09 8.32
N VAL A 39 -24.64 0.45 9.61
CA VAL A 39 -25.43 -0.13 10.71
C VAL A 39 -26.57 0.79 11.17
N LEU A 40 -26.34 2.11 11.27
CA LEU A 40 -27.31 3.07 11.83
C LEU A 40 -28.00 3.96 10.77
N GLY A 41 -27.42 4.07 9.57
CA GLY A 41 -27.88 4.93 8.48
C GLY A 41 -28.77 4.21 7.47
N ALA A 42 -29.75 4.92 6.93
CA ALA A 42 -30.83 4.40 6.09
C ALA A 42 -30.34 3.61 4.86
N LEU A 43 -30.62 2.30 4.89
CA LEU A 43 -30.93 1.40 3.77
C LEU A 43 -30.59 1.90 2.35
N ASP A 44 -29.31 1.83 1.96
CA ASP A 44 -28.96 0.93 0.87
C ASP A 44 -27.46 0.54 0.96
N PRO A 45 -27.12 -0.59 1.60
CA PRO A 45 -25.77 -1.16 1.56
C PRO A 45 -25.26 -1.41 0.14
N LEU A 46 -26.15 -1.34 -0.87
CA LEU A 46 -25.84 -1.41 -2.30
C LEU A 46 -25.53 -0.04 -2.93
N ASP A 47 -25.59 1.07 -2.20
CA ASP A 47 -25.15 2.35 -2.75
C ASP A 47 -23.64 2.31 -3.03
N PHE A 48 -23.31 2.48 -4.30
CA PHE A 48 -21.97 2.31 -4.82
C PHE A 48 -20.99 3.28 -4.15
N SER A 49 -21.44 4.49 -3.79
CA SER A 49 -20.62 5.51 -3.13
C SER A 49 -20.21 5.09 -1.71
N THR A 50 -21.16 4.59 -0.92
CA THR A 50 -20.91 4.12 0.46
C THR A 50 -19.94 2.93 0.48
N PHE A 51 -20.12 1.98 -0.45
CA PHE A 51 -19.21 0.85 -0.61
C PHE A 51 -17.79 1.32 -1.00
N GLN A 52 -17.65 2.21 -1.99
CA GLN A 52 -16.35 2.75 -2.39
C GLN A 52 -15.63 3.47 -1.24
N ALA A 53 -16.35 4.24 -0.42
CA ALA A 53 -15.78 4.93 0.73
C ALA A 53 -15.18 3.94 1.76
N VAL A 54 -15.94 2.93 2.15
CA VAL A 54 -15.51 1.89 3.11
C VAL A 54 -14.31 1.12 2.57
N PHE A 55 -14.34 0.67 1.31
CA PHE A 55 -13.20 -0.02 0.70
C PHE A 55 -11.97 0.89 0.59
N GLY A 56 -12.15 2.17 0.24
CA GLY A 56 -11.07 3.16 0.21
C GLY A 56 -10.40 3.36 1.58
N MET A 57 -11.17 3.32 2.67
CA MET A 57 -10.64 3.36 4.03
C MET A 57 -9.93 2.07 4.43
N ILE A 58 -10.46 0.91 4.06
CA ILE A 58 -9.78 -0.39 4.26
C ILE A 58 -8.41 -0.39 3.58
N PHE A 59 -8.32 0.05 2.32
CA PHE A 59 -7.03 0.16 1.62
C PHE A 59 -6.07 1.12 2.32
N THR A 60 -6.57 2.21 2.89
CA THR A 60 -5.74 3.14 3.67
C THR A 60 -5.12 2.46 4.88
N VAL A 61 -5.87 1.63 5.61
CA VAL A 61 -5.37 0.82 6.74
C VAL A 61 -4.35 -0.22 6.26
N VAL A 62 -4.66 -0.97 5.19
CA VAL A 62 -3.77 -2.00 4.64
C VAL A 62 -2.44 -1.39 4.19
N ILE A 63 -2.46 -0.26 3.48
CA ILE A 63 -1.23 0.43 3.05
C ILE A 63 -0.38 0.83 4.25
N ALA A 64 -0.98 1.36 5.33
CA ALA A 64 -0.25 1.75 6.52
C ALA A 64 0.37 0.55 7.26
N LEU A 65 -0.36 -0.57 7.36
CA LEU A 65 0.15 -1.80 7.95
C LEU A 65 1.28 -2.41 7.13
N GLU A 66 1.14 -2.42 5.80
CA GLU A 66 2.16 -2.93 4.89
C GLU A 66 3.42 -2.06 4.95
N PHE A 67 3.26 -0.73 5.04
CA PHE A 67 4.38 0.19 5.18
C PHE A 67 5.13 0.00 6.51
N LYS A 68 4.40 -0.20 7.63
CA LYS A 68 5.02 -0.56 8.93
C LYS A 68 5.83 -1.85 8.82
N ARG A 69 5.27 -2.90 8.22
CA ARG A 69 5.95 -4.19 8.03
C ARG A 69 7.19 -4.03 7.15
N SER A 70 7.09 -3.33 6.03
CA SER A 70 8.20 -3.06 5.10
C SER A 70 9.33 -2.30 5.80
N LEU A 71 9.01 -1.28 6.60
CA LEU A 71 9.98 -0.51 7.38
C LEU A 71 10.71 -1.37 8.42
N LEU A 72 9.97 -2.21 9.18
CA LEU A 72 10.56 -3.07 10.20
C LEU A 72 11.47 -4.15 9.60
N VAL A 73 11.07 -4.75 8.48
CA VAL A 73 11.90 -5.72 7.75
C VAL A 73 13.19 -5.08 7.22
N ALA A 74 13.14 -3.82 6.80
CA ALA A 74 14.33 -3.08 6.36
C ALA A 74 15.27 -2.70 7.52
N ALA A 75 14.74 -2.47 8.72
CA ALA A 75 15.54 -2.19 9.90
C ALA A 75 16.28 -3.45 10.41
N ASP A 76 15.61 -4.61 10.44
CA ASP A 76 16.17 -5.87 10.99
C ASP A 76 17.37 -6.43 10.20
N ARG A 77 17.54 -6.07 8.92
CA ARG A 77 18.64 -6.58 8.07
C ARG A 77 19.80 -5.59 7.90
N GLY A 78 19.79 -4.47 8.63
CA GLY A 78 20.51 -3.26 8.22
C GLY A 78 19.86 -2.69 6.95
N PHE A 79 20.00 -1.40 6.68
CA PHE A 79 19.39 -0.70 5.52
C PHE A 79 19.85 -1.22 4.13
N GLY A 80 20.26 -2.47 4.00
CA GLY A 80 20.37 -3.22 2.75
C GLY A 80 19.01 -3.32 2.09
N ILE A 81 18.80 -2.45 1.09
CA ILE A 81 17.78 -2.51 0.04
C ILE A 81 16.41 -2.91 0.61
N LEU A 82 15.62 -1.91 1.02
CA LEU A 82 14.16 -2.06 1.15
C LEU A 82 13.68 -2.96 0.01
N GLN A 83 13.09 -4.12 0.34
CA GLN A 83 12.80 -5.15 -0.65
C GLN A 83 12.00 -4.53 -1.79
N VAL A 84 12.65 -4.32 -2.93
CA VAL A 84 12.12 -3.49 -4.03
C VAL A 84 10.75 -4.01 -4.47
N ARG A 85 10.61 -5.34 -4.44
CA ARG A 85 9.35 -6.06 -4.65
C ARG A 85 8.20 -5.58 -3.75
N THR A 86 8.43 -5.38 -2.46
CA THR A 86 7.41 -4.94 -1.50
C THR A 86 6.99 -3.50 -1.77
N ILE A 87 7.95 -2.62 -2.10
CA ILE A 87 7.64 -1.23 -2.49
C ILE A 87 6.79 -1.20 -3.77
N ILE A 88 7.15 -2.00 -4.77
CA ILE A 88 6.39 -2.10 -6.03
C ILE A 88 4.98 -2.64 -5.76
N LEU A 89 4.82 -3.62 -4.88
CA LEU A 89 3.51 -4.14 -4.49
C LEU A 89 2.65 -3.08 -3.79
N ILE A 90 3.24 -2.27 -2.90
CA ILE A 90 2.55 -1.14 -2.26
C ILE A 90 2.13 -0.10 -3.32
N ALA A 91 3.00 0.20 -4.29
CA ALA A 91 2.69 1.14 -5.37
C ALA A 91 1.54 0.63 -6.26
N LEU A 92 1.54 -0.66 -6.60
CA LEU A 92 0.45 -1.32 -7.31
C LEU A 92 -0.85 -1.25 -6.52
N LEU A 93 -0.82 -1.58 -5.22
CA LEU A 93 -1.99 -1.49 -4.33
C LEU A 93 -2.55 -0.06 -4.28
N ALA A 94 -1.69 0.95 -4.22
CA ALA A 94 -2.10 2.35 -4.19
C ALA A 94 -2.82 2.78 -5.49
N ILE A 95 -2.42 2.24 -6.65
CA ILE A 95 -3.10 2.52 -7.92
C ILE A 95 -4.40 1.74 -8.04
N VAL A 96 -4.41 0.48 -7.60
CA VAL A 96 -5.64 -0.32 -7.52
C VAL A 96 -6.71 0.41 -6.70
N ARG A 97 -6.33 1.04 -5.58
CA ARG A 97 -7.23 1.90 -4.81
C ARG A 97 -7.81 3.04 -5.64
N LYS A 98 -7.00 3.74 -6.46
CA LYS A 98 -7.50 4.81 -7.35
C LYS A 98 -8.47 4.27 -8.41
N PHE A 99 -8.27 3.03 -8.87
CA PHE A 99 -9.16 2.36 -9.81
C PHE A 99 -10.51 1.98 -9.18
N ILE A 100 -10.51 1.48 -7.94
CA ILE A 100 -11.73 1.04 -7.24
C ILE A 100 -12.64 2.22 -6.87
N ILE A 101 -12.06 3.37 -6.51
CA ILE A 101 -12.78 4.60 -6.15
C ILE A 101 -13.20 5.39 -7.41
N LEU A 102 -12.75 4.98 -8.59
CA LEU A 102 -13.09 5.67 -9.83
C LEU A 102 -14.57 5.45 -10.15
N ASP A 103 -15.33 6.54 -10.26
CA ASP A 103 -16.67 6.48 -10.82
C ASP A 103 -16.59 6.56 -12.35
N LEU A 104 -16.93 5.45 -13.02
CA LEU A 104 -16.90 5.37 -14.48
C LEU A 104 -18.02 6.19 -15.13
N ALA A 105 -19.06 6.61 -14.39
CA ALA A 105 -20.15 7.42 -14.94
C ALA A 105 -19.70 8.86 -15.27
N ASP A 106 -18.80 9.43 -14.44
CA ASP A 106 -18.31 10.81 -14.58
C ASP A 106 -16.85 10.91 -15.06
N THR A 107 -16.17 9.78 -15.25
CA THR A 107 -14.75 9.78 -15.65
C THR A 107 -14.57 9.73 -17.16
N SER A 108 -13.85 10.71 -17.72
CA SER A 108 -13.50 10.72 -19.13
C SER A 108 -12.66 9.51 -19.55
N ALA A 109 -12.91 8.99 -20.75
CA ALA A 109 -12.17 7.84 -21.31
C ALA A 109 -10.64 8.05 -21.30
N ALA A 110 -10.18 9.30 -21.45
CA ALA A 110 -8.77 9.64 -21.37
C ALA A 110 -8.14 9.35 -19.99
N LYS A 111 -8.87 9.62 -18.89
CA LYS A 111 -8.39 9.32 -17.53
C LYS A 111 -8.32 7.81 -17.28
N VAL A 112 -9.31 7.07 -17.76
CA VAL A 112 -9.32 5.60 -17.66
C VAL A 112 -8.15 5.01 -18.46
N ALA A 113 -7.90 5.49 -19.67
CA ALA A 113 -6.76 5.05 -20.50
C ALA A 113 -5.42 5.35 -19.83
N ALA A 114 -5.25 6.53 -19.23
CA ALA A 114 -4.03 6.90 -18.50
C ALA A 114 -3.80 5.99 -17.28
N LEU A 115 -4.84 5.69 -16.51
CA LEU A 115 -4.77 4.78 -15.37
C LEU A 115 -4.41 3.35 -15.81
N SER A 116 -5.05 2.83 -16.87
CA SER A 116 -4.69 1.52 -17.44
C SER A 116 -3.24 1.47 -17.91
N GLY A 117 -2.75 2.54 -18.56
CA GLY A 117 -1.35 2.66 -18.95
C GLY A 117 -0.38 2.62 -17.75
N ALA A 118 -0.72 3.32 -16.67
CA ALA A 118 0.07 3.30 -15.43
C ALA A 118 0.11 1.90 -14.79
N VAL A 119 -1.02 1.19 -14.77
CA VAL A 119 -1.11 -0.19 -14.28
C VAL A 119 -0.25 -1.13 -15.12
N LEU A 120 -0.31 -1.03 -16.46
CA LEU A 120 0.52 -1.85 -17.35
C LEU A 120 2.02 -1.57 -17.17
N ALA A 121 2.41 -0.29 -17.05
CA ALA A 121 3.80 0.09 -16.84
C ALA A 121 4.35 -0.49 -15.52
N LEU A 122 3.58 -0.40 -14.43
CA LEU A 122 4.00 -0.98 -13.15
C LEU A 122 3.94 -2.51 -13.13
N GLY A 123 3.00 -3.11 -13.84
CA GLY A 123 2.97 -4.56 -14.07
C GLY A 123 4.24 -5.05 -14.79
N ALA A 124 4.71 -4.30 -15.78
CA ALA A 124 5.96 -4.59 -16.48
C ALA A 124 7.19 -4.48 -15.57
N VAL A 125 7.27 -3.40 -14.76
CA VAL A 125 8.35 -3.24 -13.77
C VAL A 125 8.34 -4.38 -12.74
N PHE A 126 7.17 -4.76 -12.24
CA PHE A 126 7.04 -5.89 -11.32
C PHE A 126 7.49 -7.21 -11.95
N TRP A 127 7.16 -7.46 -13.22
CA TRP A 127 7.58 -8.66 -13.94
C TRP A 127 9.10 -8.73 -14.11
N LEU A 128 9.74 -7.61 -14.48
CA LEU A 128 11.20 -7.53 -14.65
C LEU A 128 11.95 -7.75 -13.35
N VAL A 129 11.55 -7.07 -12.27
CA VAL A 129 12.19 -7.24 -10.95
C VAL A 129 12.02 -8.67 -10.43
N ARG A 130 10.84 -9.26 -10.61
CA ARG A 130 10.59 -10.66 -10.25
C ARG A 130 11.46 -11.63 -11.05
N ASP A 131 11.75 -11.35 -12.32
CA ASP A 131 12.58 -12.22 -13.15
C ASP A 131 14.05 -12.19 -12.71
N GLN A 132 14.57 -11.02 -12.37
CA GLN A 132 15.93 -10.85 -11.83
C GLN A 132 16.12 -11.58 -10.49
N ASP A 133 15.20 -11.41 -9.53
CA ASP A 133 15.22 -12.11 -8.24
C ASP A 133 15.23 -13.65 -8.39
N ARG A 134 14.65 -14.16 -9.48
CA ARG A 134 14.60 -15.60 -9.78
C ARG A 134 15.91 -16.09 -10.39
N GLN A 135 16.54 -15.29 -11.25
CA GLN A 135 17.82 -15.62 -11.87
C GLN A 135 18.94 -15.66 -10.82
N GLU A 136 19.05 -14.64 -9.96
CA GLU A 136 20.06 -14.59 -8.89
C GLU A 136 19.97 -15.79 -7.93
N ARG A 137 18.75 -16.24 -7.61
CA ARG A 137 18.53 -17.39 -6.73
C ARG A 137 18.92 -18.72 -7.38
N LEU A 138 18.84 -18.82 -8.70
CA LEU A 138 19.25 -20.02 -9.44
C LEU A 138 20.78 -20.10 -9.54
N GLU A 139 21.46 -18.96 -9.69
CA GLU A 139 22.92 -18.88 -9.67
C GLU A 139 23.50 -19.29 -8.31
N GLN A 140 22.89 -18.86 -7.20
CA GLN A 140 23.30 -19.26 -5.84
C GLN A 140 23.10 -20.74 -5.50
N LEU A 141 22.28 -21.47 -6.27
CA LEU A 141 22.07 -22.92 -6.09
C LEU A 141 23.05 -23.76 -6.92
N GLN A 142 23.83 -23.13 -7.80
CA GLN A 142 24.83 -23.79 -8.65
C GLN A 142 26.27 -23.63 -8.14
N GLU A 143 26.50 -22.78 -7.14
CA GLU A 143 27.73 -22.70 -6.34
C GLU A 143 27.67 -23.58 -5.08
#